data_AF-A0A370LRG3-F1
#
_entry.id   AF-A0A370LRG3-F1
#
_cell.length_a   1.000
_cell.length_b   1.000
_cell.length_c   1.000
_cell.angle_alpha   90.00
_cell.angle_beta   90.00
_cell.angle_gamma   90.00
#
_symmetry.space_group_name_H-M   'P 1'
#
loop_
_entity.id
_entity.type
_entity.pdbx_description
1 polymer ?
#
loop_
_entity_poly.entity_id
_entity_poly.type
_entity_poly.pdbx_seq_one_letter_code
_entity_poly.pdbx_strand_id
1 'polypeptide(L)'
;MQAQEVELKPIQEELNGELSEIIYYECQFCQKNVGLRSHQRKICERLSGQQFYCNYCLQNNLNTKNNRHILIMSFKPILGFYFYSMYIDKKKLYLSQIMDYLKMHEFAGLQNPLFRYDPDSLLWFVDFSKVGRGKRKLPISEVLKTVVNILACFELPRNINNFSTSRIYDKYNEAIMKFHSNRYRPLNRKILIPTLNTCGGLCDNKNFDHEATKKFRRLFLD
;
A
#
# COMPACT_ATOMS: atom_id res chain seq x y z
N MET A 1 -5.21 -19.18 -55.63
CA MET A 1 -5.04 -18.39 -54.40
C MET A 1 -4.56 -17.00 -54.81
N GLN A 2 -5.42 -15.98 -54.70
CA GLN A 2 -5.01 -14.59 -54.93
C GLN A 2 -4.55 -14.01 -53.59
N ALA A 3 -3.33 -13.49 -53.54
CA ALA A 3 -2.81 -12.77 -52.39
C ALA A 3 -3.49 -11.39 -52.34
N GLN A 4 -4.08 -11.06 -51.20
CA GLN A 4 -4.70 -9.76 -50.97
C GLN A 4 -3.64 -8.85 -50.34
N GLU A 5 -3.24 -7.81 -51.06
CA GLU A 5 -2.36 -6.76 -50.51
C GLU A 5 -3.11 -5.99 -49.42
N VAL A 6 -2.59 -6.04 -48.20
CA VAL A 6 -3.08 -5.23 -47.08
C VAL A 6 -2.28 -3.94 -47.05
N GLU A 7 -2.94 -2.85 -47.42
CA GLU A 7 -2.36 -1.50 -47.34
C GLU A 7 -2.27 -1.09 -45.86
N LEU A 8 -1.06 -1.14 -45.29
CA LEU A 8 -0.81 -0.68 -43.93
C LEU A 8 -0.78 0.85 -43.91
N LYS A 9 -1.82 1.47 -43.34
CA LYS A 9 -1.83 2.91 -43.13
C LYS A 9 -0.87 3.29 -41.99
N PRO A 10 -0.04 4.34 -42.16
CA PRO A 10 0.85 4.80 -41.10
C PRO A 10 0.02 5.28 -39.90
N ILE A 11 0.47 4.89 -38.70
CA ILE A 11 -0.11 5.37 -37.44
C ILE A 11 0.21 6.87 -37.36
N GLN A 12 -0.82 7.71 -37.34
CA GLN A 12 -0.65 9.13 -37.05
C GLN A 12 -0.28 9.27 -35.57
N GLU A 13 0.99 9.58 -35.29
CA GLU A 13 1.44 9.92 -33.94
C GLU A 13 0.96 11.33 -33.60
N GLU A 14 -0.16 11.42 -32.86
CA GLU A 14 -0.58 12.66 -32.21
C GLU A 14 0.34 12.96 -31.00
N LEU A 15 1.55 13.41 -31.28
CA LEU A 15 2.41 14.01 -30.26
C LEU A 15 1.80 15.38 -29.90
N ASN A 16 0.95 15.39 -28.86
CA ASN A 16 0.30 16.59 -28.29
C ASN A 16 1.30 17.58 -27.62
N GLY A 17 2.54 17.68 -28.11
CA GLY A 17 3.62 18.48 -27.52
C GLY A 17 4.20 17.91 -26.22
N GLU A 18 3.78 16.72 -25.80
CA GLU A 18 4.34 16.03 -24.63
C GLU A 18 5.62 15.28 -25.02
N LEU A 19 6.73 15.50 -24.29
CA LEU A 19 8.05 14.90 -24.55
C LEU A 19 8.13 13.40 -24.21
N SER A 20 7.10 12.86 -23.55
CA SER A 20 7.00 11.45 -23.18
C SER A 20 5.54 11.01 -23.28
N GLU A 21 5.32 9.80 -23.78
CA GLU A 21 3.98 9.18 -23.77
C GLU A 21 3.44 8.95 -22.35
N ILE A 22 4.32 8.86 -21.34
CA ILE A 22 3.96 8.55 -19.97
C ILE A 22 4.48 9.65 -19.05
N ILE A 23 3.56 10.36 -18.40
CA ILE A 23 3.86 11.36 -17.39
C ILE A 23 3.46 10.83 -16.02
N TYR A 24 4.32 11.02 -15.02
CA TYR A 24 4.07 10.57 -13.65
C TYR A 24 3.35 11.62 -12.82
N TYR A 25 2.29 11.21 -12.13
CA TYR A 25 1.51 12.05 -11.23
C TYR A 25 1.38 11.41 -9.85
N GLU A 26 1.45 12.22 -8.79
CA GLU A 26 1.24 11.77 -7.41
C GLU A 26 -0.24 11.91 -7.02
N CYS A 27 -0.87 10.81 -6.63
CA CYS A 27 -2.25 10.83 -6.16
C CYS A 27 -2.41 11.64 -4.86
N GLN A 28 -3.32 12.63 -4.86
CA GLN A 28 -3.57 13.51 -3.71
C GLN A 28 -4.05 12.79 -2.44
N PHE A 29 -4.62 11.59 -2.59
CA PHE A 29 -5.10 10.80 -1.47
C PHE A 29 -4.06 9.82 -0.93
N CYS A 30 -3.66 8.84 -1.76
CA CYS A 30 -2.79 7.75 -1.34
C CYS A 30 -1.30 7.98 -1.61
N GLN A 31 -0.92 9.12 -2.19
CA GLN A 31 0.47 9.48 -2.50
C GLN A 31 1.19 8.46 -3.41
N LYS A 32 0.43 7.64 -4.16
CA LYS A 32 0.95 6.72 -5.18
C LYS A 32 1.36 7.52 -6.41
N ASN A 33 2.60 7.33 -6.86
CA ASN A 33 3.07 7.81 -8.16
C ASN A 33 2.60 6.87 -9.26
N VAL A 34 1.86 7.40 -10.23
CA VAL A 34 1.27 6.64 -11.34
C VAL A 34 1.70 7.28 -12.65
N GLY A 35 2.31 6.47 -13.53
CA GLY A 35 2.58 6.87 -14.91
C GLY A 35 1.29 6.75 -15.72
N LEU A 36 0.89 7.84 -16.38
CA LEU A 36 -0.33 7.89 -17.19
C LEU A 36 -0.04 8.52 -18.55
N ARG A 37 -0.77 8.03 -19.56
CA ARG A 37 -0.88 8.71 -20.86
C ARG A 37 -1.82 9.92 -20.75
N SER A 38 -1.64 10.91 -21.63
CA SER A 38 -2.44 12.14 -21.65
C SER A 38 -3.96 11.90 -21.60
N HIS A 39 -4.46 10.91 -22.36
CA HIS A 39 -5.89 10.57 -22.36
C HIS A 39 -6.38 10.00 -21.00
N GLN A 40 -5.58 9.16 -20.35
CA GLN A 40 -5.93 8.57 -19.05
C GLN A 40 -5.98 9.65 -17.95
N ARG A 41 -5.02 10.58 -18.00
CA ARG A 41 -5.00 11.75 -17.12
C ARG A 41 -6.29 12.57 -17.28
N LYS A 42 -6.67 12.91 -18.51
CA LYS A 42 -7.90 13.67 -18.78
C LYS A 42 -9.15 12.97 -18.23
N ILE A 43 -9.22 11.64 -18.30
CA ILE A 43 -10.31 10.87 -17.68
C ILE A 43 -10.29 11.00 -16.16
N CYS A 44 -9.12 10.84 -15.53
CA CYS A 44 -8.98 10.96 -14.07
C CYS A 44 -9.41 12.36 -13.59
N GLU A 45 -8.89 13.42 -14.23
CA GLU A 45 -9.22 14.81 -13.90
C GLU A 45 -10.72 15.11 -14.09
N ARG A 46 -11.36 14.59 -15.14
CA ARG A 46 -12.83 14.74 -15.30
C ARG A 46 -13.61 14.11 -14.14
N LEU A 47 -13.14 13.01 -13.57
CA LEU A 47 -13.81 12.31 -12.46
C LEU A 47 -13.55 12.95 -11.09
N SER A 48 -12.40 13.61 -10.89
CA SER A 48 -12.02 14.23 -9.62
C SER A 48 -12.08 15.76 -9.59
N GLY A 49 -12.30 16.40 -10.73
CA GLY A 49 -12.19 17.86 -10.88
C GLY A 49 -10.72 18.30 -10.97
N GLN A 50 -10.33 19.30 -10.17
CA GLN A 50 -9.01 19.94 -10.28
C GLN A 50 -7.85 19.14 -9.68
N GLN A 51 -8.12 18.15 -8.84
CA GLN A 51 -7.09 17.38 -8.14
C GLN A 51 -6.88 16.01 -8.79
N PHE A 52 -5.65 15.53 -8.83
CA PHE A 52 -5.36 14.20 -9.37
C PHE A 52 -5.57 13.09 -8.33
N TYR A 53 -6.33 12.05 -8.71
CA TYR A 53 -6.51 10.82 -7.96
C TYR A 53 -6.20 9.62 -8.87
N CYS A 54 -5.52 8.59 -8.34
CA CYS A 54 -5.26 7.39 -9.13
C CYS A 54 -6.54 6.58 -9.38
N ASN A 55 -6.53 5.73 -10.41
CA ASN A 55 -7.66 4.87 -10.77
C ASN A 55 -8.23 4.10 -9.57
N TYR A 56 -7.37 3.51 -8.73
CA TYR A 56 -7.79 2.81 -7.53
C TYR A 56 -8.58 3.72 -6.57
N CYS A 57 -8.07 4.93 -6.32
CA CYS A 57 -8.75 5.87 -5.43
C CYS A 57 -10.09 6.36 -6.00
N LEU A 58 -10.16 6.59 -7.31
CA LEU A 58 -11.39 6.98 -8.00
C LEU A 58 -12.46 5.88 -7.93
N GLN A 59 -12.11 4.64 -8.29
CA GLN A 59 -13.02 3.49 -8.23
C GLN A 59 -13.56 3.22 -6.83
N ASN A 60 -12.79 3.60 -5.80
CA ASN A 60 -13.16 3.46 -4.39
C ASN A 60 -13.80 4.72 -3.79
N ASN A 61 -14.13 5.74 -4.60
CA ASN A 61 -14.74 7.01 -4.18
C ASN A 61 -13.92 7.80 -3.14
N LEU A 62 -12.60 7.66 -3.17
CA LEU A 62 -11.66 8.30 -2.22
C LEU A 62 -11.33 9.76 -2.58
N ASN A 63 -11.85 10.24 -3.71
CA ASN A 63 -11.89 11.64 -4.11
C ASN A 63 -13.01 12.46 -3.44
N THR A 64 -13.91 11.80 -2.70
CA THR A 64 -15.04 12.44 -2.03
C THR A 64 -14.72 12.82 -0.58
N LYS A 65 -15.60 13.60 0.08
CA LYS A 65 -15.49 13.95 1.51
C LYS A 65 -15.45 12.74 2.45
N ASN A 66 -15.91 11.56 1.99
CA ASN A 66 -15.88 10.33 2.79
C ASN A 66 -14.46 9.83 3.05
N ASN A 67 -13.50 10.28 2.25
CA ASN A 67 -12.11 9.87 2.37
C ASN A 67 -11.50 10.16 3.75
N ARG A 68 -12.02 11.14 4.50
CA ARG A 68 -11.64 11.46 5.88
C ARG A 68 -11.85 10.30 6.86
N HIS A 69 -12.72 9.36 6.52
CA HIS A 69 -13.02 8.17 7.31
C HIS A 69 -12.18 6.96 6.92
N ILE A 70 -11.26 7.09 5.97
CA ILE A 70 -10.43 5.96 5.54
C ILE A 70 -9.07 6.05 6.24
N LEU A 71 -8.59 4.98 6.84
CA LEU A 71 -7.20 4.90 7.29
C LEU A 71 -6.38 4.22 6.20
N ILE A 72 -5.30 4.86 5.75
CA ILE A 72 -4.35 4.21 4.85
C ILE A 72 -3.21 3.66 5.70
N MET A 73 -2.86 2.38 5.53
CA MET A 73 -1.74 1.75 6.21
C MET A 73 -0.91 0.89 5.26
N SER A 74 0.32 0.59 5.64
CA SER A 74 1.19 -0.30 4.87
C SER A 74 2.02 -1.20 5.76
N PHE A 75 2.31 -2.40 5.26
CA PHE A 75 3.23 -3.36 5.85
C PHE A 75 4.53 -3.47 5.03
N LYS A 76 4.75 -2.56 4.07
CA LYS A 76 5.97 -2.46 3.26
C LYS A 76 7.27 -2.55 4.07
N PRO A 77 7.42 -1.90 5.24
CA PRO A 77 8.67 -1.99 5.99
C PRO A 77 9.05 -3.41 6.38
N ILE A 78 8.06 -4.29 6.61
CA ILE A 78 8.29 -5.70 6.92
C ILE A 78 8.78 -6.44 5.68
N LEU A 79 8.05 -6.29 4.56
CA LEU A 79 8.42 -6.91 3.28
C LEU A 79 9.78 -6.40 2.77
N GLY A 80 10.02 -5.10 2.86
CA GLY A 80 11.28 -4.46 2.50
C GLY A 80 12.43 -4.93 3.39
N PHE A 81 12.21 -5.14 4.68
CA PHE A 81 13.21 -5.74 5.55
C PHE A 81 13.54 -7.18 5.11
N TYR A 82 12.54 -8.01 4.82
CA TYR A 82 12.80 -9.35 4.29
C TYR A 82 13.53 -9.31 2.95
N PHE A 83 13.15 -8.42 2.05
CA PHE A 83 13.80 -8.32 0.75
C PHE A 83 15.25 -7.84 0.87
N TYR A 84 15.50 -6.70 1.49
CA TYR A 84 16.84 -6.13 1.55
C TYR A 84 17.76 -6.88 2.53
N SER A 85 17.29 -7.19 3.74
CA SER A 85 18.15 -7.80 4.76
C SER A 85 18.21 -9.31 4.69
N MET A 86 17.09 -10.00 4.42
CA MET A 86 17.07 -11.46 4.47
C MET A 86 17.34 -12.10 3.10
N TYR A 87 16.84 -11.52 2.01
CA TYR A 87 17.03 -12.08 0.67
C TYR A 87 18.27 -11.52 -0.04
N ILE A 88 18.47 -10.20 -0.08
CA ILE A 88 19.63 -9.61 -0.77
C ILE A 88 20.91 -9.80 0.05
N ASP A 89 20.94 -9.30 1.28
CA ASP A 89 22.16 -9.28 2.11
C ASP A 89 22.49 -10.68 2.68
N LYS A 90 21.58 -11.26 3.47
CA LYS A 90 21.90 -12.46 4.27
C LYS A 90 21.59 -13.80 3.61
N LYS A 91 20.87 -13.81 2.49
CA LYS A 91 20.45 -15.03 1.78
C LYS A 91 19.75 -16.07 2.67
N LYS A 92 18.99 -15.62 3.68
CA LYS A 92 18.27 -16.45 4.65
C LYS A 92 16.84 -16.79 4.27
N LEU A 93 16.23 -15.99 3.38
CA LEU A 93 14.89 -16.23 2.85
C LEU A 93 14.96 -16.30 1.33
N TYR A 94 14.15 -17.17 0.75
CA TYR A 94 13.93 -17.24 -0.69
C TYR A 94 12.88 -16.23 -1.15
N LEU A 95 12.96 -15.81 -2.41
CA LEU A 95 11.99 -14.89 -3.01
C LEU A 95 10.55 -15.43 -2.94
N SER A 96 10.38 -16.75 -3.17
CA SER A 96 9.08 -17.42 -3.06
C SER A 96 8.45 -17.26 -1.68
N GLN A 97 9.23 -17.35 -0.60
CA GLN A 97 8.73 -17.16 0.76
C GLN A 97 8.25 -15.72 0.98
N ILE A 98 8.94 -14.72 0.42
CA ILE A 98 8.49 -13.32 0.48
C ILE A 98 7.17 -13.14 -0.28
N MET A 99 7.03 -13.78 -1.44
CA MET A 99 5.76 -13.79 -2.19
C MET A 99 4.63 -14.49 -1.42
N ASP A 100 4.93 -15.56 -0.69
CA ASP A 100 3.95 -16.25 0.14
C ASP A 100 3.50 -15.35 1.29
N TYR A 101 4.42 -14.65 1.96
CA TYR A 101 4.06 -13.63 2.96
C TYR A 101 3.17 -12.53 2.37
N LEU A 102 3.47 -12.07 1.15
CA LEU A 102 2.65 -11.11 0.42
C LEU A 102 1.21 -11.60 0.24
N LYS A 103 1.04 -12.81 -0.31
CA LYS A 103 -0.27 -13.42 -0.57
C LYS A 103 -1.04 -13.70 0.72
N MET A 104 -0.38 -14.25 1.74
CA MET A 104 -1.03 -14.59 3.00
C MET A 104 -1.55 -13.36 3.74
N HIS A 105 -0.77 -12.28 3.77
CA HIS A 105 -1.21 -11.07 4.45
C HIS A 105 -2.40 -10.42 3.71
N GLU A 106 -2.40 -10.45 2.37
CA GLU A 106 -3.53 -10.00 1.55
C GLU A 106 -4.77 -10.82 1.86
N PHE A 107 -4.65 -12.14 1.82
CA PHE A 107 -5.73 -13.06 2.14
C PHE A 107 -6.31 -12.82 3.54
N ALA A 108 -5.44 -12.68 4.55
CA ALA A 108 -5.86 -12.47 5.94
C ALA A 108 -6.60 -11.14 6.15
N GLY A 109 -6.13 -10.06 5.52
CA GLY A 109 -6.79 -8.76 5.63
C GLY A 109 -8.14 -8.68 4.93
N LEU A 110 -8.26 -9.31 3.74
CA LEU A 110 -9.49 -9.31 2.95
C LEU A 110 -10.63 -10.13 3.57
N GLN A 111 -10.38 -10.93 4.62
CA GLN A 111 -11.44 -11.53 5.42
C GLN A 111 -12.28 -10.49 6.17
N ASN A 112 -11.75 -9.28 6.37
CA ASN A 112 -12.49 -8.18 6.99
C ASN A 112 -13.02 -7.22 5.90
N PRO A 113 -14.35 -7.06 5.74
CA PRO A 113 -14.94 -6.26 4.67
C PRO A 113 -14.66 -4.74 4.79
N LEU A 114 -14.08 -4.29 5.90
CA LEU A 114 -13.62 -2.91 6.07
C LEU A 114 -12.28 -2.64 5.39
N PHE A 115 -11.51 -3.70 5.11
CA PHE A 115 -10.18 -3.61 4.54
C PHE A 115 -10.27 -3.77 3.03
N ARG A 116 -9.63 -2.85 2.31
CA ARG A 116 -9.38 -2.96 0.88
C ARG A 116 -7.88 -2.88 0.65
N TYR A 117 -7.39 -3.62 -0.34
CA TYR A 117 -5.97 -3.70 -0.64
C TYR A 117 -5.71 -3.18 -2.06
N ASP A 118 -4.64 -2.41 -2.24
CA ASP A 118 -4.09 -2.05 -3.55
C ASP A 118 -2.81 -2.85 -3.78
N PRO A 119 -2.84 -3.91 -4.61
CA PRO A 119 -1.70 -4.80 -4.82
C PRO A 119 -0.50 -4.13 -5.51
N ASP A 120 -0.70 -3.03 -6.24
CA ASP A 120 0.41 -2.33 -6.89
C ASP A 120 1.22 -1.52 -5.87
N SER A 121 0.49 -0.85 -4.96
CA SER A 121 1.08 0.06 -3.99
C SER A 121 1.29 -0.57 -2.63
N LEU A 122 0.85 -1.82 -2.42
CA LEU A 122 0.92 -2.54 -1.14
C LEU A 122 0.32 -1.71 0.02
N LEU A 123 -0.75 -0.97 -0.28
CA LEU A 123 -1.48 -0.13 0.65
C LEU A 123 -2.79 -0.79 1.04
N TRP A 124 -3.12 -0.67 2.31
CA TRP A 124 -4.40 -1.05 2.89
C TRP A 124 -5.24 0.19 3.16
N PHE A 125 -6.52 0.11 2.85
CA PHE A 125 -7.52 1.16 3.06
C PHE A 125 -8.60 0.59 3.99
N VAL A 126 -8.69 1.15 5.19
CA VAL A 126 -9.63 0.69 6.22
C VAL A 126 -10.76 1.69 6.39
N ASP A 127 -12.00 1.26 6.21
CA ASP A 127 -13.19 2.12 6.27
C ASP A 127 -13.71 2.31 7.70
N PHE A 128 -13.30 3.41 8.35
CA PHE A 128 -13.76 3.80 9.69
C PHE A 128 -15.12 4.50 9.71
N SER A 129 -15.81 4.66 8.57
CA SER A 129 -17.21 5.11 8.58
C SER A 129 -18.12 4.03 9.17
N LYS A 130 -17.72 2.76 8.99
CA LYS A 130 -18.40 1.55 9.46
C LYS A 130 -17.85 1.00 10.78
N VAL A 131 -16.98 1.73 11.46
CA VAL A 131 -16.42 1.35 12.78
C VAL A 131 -17.07 2.17 13.90
N GLY A 132 -17.51 1.52 14.98
CA GLY A 132 -18.10 2.18 16.16
C GLY A 132 -19.13 1.34 16.91
N ARG A 133 -19.96 1.98 17.73
CA ARG A 133 -20.94 1.32 18.64
C ARG A 133 -22.35 1.10 18.05
N GLY A 134 -22.55 1.40 16.76
CA GLY A 134 -23.88 1.31 16.12
C GLY A 134 -24.24 -0.10 15.66
N LYS A 135 -25.54 -0.41 15.52
CA LYS A 135 -26.04 -1.75 15.14
C LYS A 135 -25.44 -2.32 13.83
N ARG A 136 -25.09 -1.46 12.88
CA ARG A 136 -24.48 -1.84 11.59
C ARG A 136 -22.99 -1.48 11.50
N LYS A 137 -22.34 -1.24 12.64
CA LYS A 137 -20.92 -0.92 12.72
C LYS A 137 -20.15 -2.05 13.37
N LEU A 138 -18.95 -2.30 12.87
CA LEU A 138 -18.04 -3.24 13.51
C LEU A 138 -17.30 -2.54 14.67
N PRO A 139 -17.04 -3.25 15.78
CA PRO A 139 -16.26 -2.68 16.87
C PRO A 139 -14.80 -2.55 16.43
N ILE A 140 -14.08 -1.60 17.04
CA ILE A 140 -12.66 -1.34 16.75
C ILE A 140 -11.78 -2.58 17.01
N SER A 141 -12.20 -3.46 17.93
CA SER A 141 -11.53 -4.72 18.22
C SER A 141 -11.39 -5.62 16.99
N GLU A 142 -12.37 -5.62 16.08
CA GLU A 142 -12.27 -6.40 14.84
C GLU A 142 -11.19 -5.85 13.90
N VAL A 143 -11.03 -4.52 13.84
CA VAL A 143 -9.95 -3.89 13.06
C VAL A 143 -8.58 -4.28 13.64
N LEU A 144 -8.42 -4.19 14.96
CA LEU A 144 -7.18 -4.55 15.65
C LEU A 144 -6.85 -6.04 15.46
N LYS A 145 -7.85 -6.92 15.60
CA LYS A 145 -7.71 -8.36 15.36
C LYS A 145 -7.26 -8.66 13.93
N THR A 146 -7.82 -7.99 12.93
CA THR A 146 -7.38 -8.15 11.53
C THR A 146 -5.92 -7.73 11.34
N VAL A 147 -5.47 -6.62 11.96
CA VAL A 147 -4.07 -6.21 11.89
C VAL A 147 -3.14 -7.21 12.57
N VAL A 148 -3.54 -7.78 13.72
CA VAL A 148 -2.78 -8.85 14.38
C VAL A 148 -2.67 -10.08 13.48
N ASN A 149 -3.76 -10.50 12.82
CA ASN A 149 -3.75 -11.62 11.88
C ASN A 149 -2.81 -11.36 10.69
N ILE A 150 -2.86 -10.16 10.10
CA ILE A 150 -1.94 -9.75 9.03
C ILE A 150 -0.49 -9.84 9.50
N LEU A 151 -0.19 -9.33 10.70
CA LEU A 151 1.17 -9.33 11.23
C LEU A 151 1.69 -10.75 11.53
N ALA A 152 0.79 -11.65 11.97
CA ALA A 152 1.13 -13.05 12.21
C ALA A 152 1.58 -13.76 10.93
N CYS A 153 1.04 -13.39 9.76
CA CYS A 153 1.43 -13.96 8.47
C CYS A 153 2.93 -13.78 8.15
N PHE A 154 3.60 -12.78 8.72
CA PHE A 154 5.01 -12.55 8.44
C PHE A 154 5.97 -13.41 9.25
N GLU A 155 5.51 -14.13 10.29
CA GLU A 155 6.38 -14.96 11.15
C GLU A 155 7.62 -14.20 11.70
N LEU A 156 7.49 -12.92 12.04
CA LEU A 156 8.60 -12.05 12.46
C LEU A 156 9.50 -12.67 13.55
N PRO A 157 8.98 -13.28 14.63
CA PRO A 157 9.82 -13.88 15.67
C PRO A 157 10.64 -15.08 15.20
N ARG A 158 10.20 -15.78 14.15
CA ARG A 158 10.93 -16.90 13.55
C ARG A 158 12.10 -16.42 12.71
N ASN A 159 11.94 -15.30 12.02
CA ASN A 159 12.91 -14.76 11.07
C ASN A 159 13.88 -13.75 11.69
N ILE A 160 13.52 -13.16 12.84
CA ILE A 160 14.29 -12.12 13.51
C ILE A 160 14.54 -12.54 14.97
N ASN A 161 15.78 -12.91 15.28
CA ASN A 161 16.18 -13.24 16.65
C ASN A 161 15.92 -12.06 17.59
N ASN A 162 15.38 -12.33 18.79
CA ASN A 162 15.04 -11.32 19.80
C ASN A 162 14.03 -10.26 19.32
N PHE A 163 13.13 -10.62 18.40
CA PHE A 163 12.05 -9.74 17.96
C PHE A 163 10.96 -9.60 19.03
N SER A 164 10.54 -8.37 19.30
CA SER A 164 9.49 -8.03 20.25
C SER A 164 8.17 -7.81 19.52
N THR A 165 7.34 -8.85 19.46
CA THR A 165 6.01 -8.78 18.81
C THR A 165 5.11 -7.71 19.43
N SER A 166 5.17 -7.53 20.75
CA SER A 166 4.44 -6.48 21.47
C SER A 166 4.72 -5.08 20.91
N ARG A 167 5.99 -4.73 20.67
CA ARG A 167 6.38 -3.39 20.23
C ARG A 167 5.85 -3.05 18.84
N ILE A 168 5.85 -4.00 17.90
CA ILE A 168 5.26 -3.74 16.57
C ILE A 168 3.74 -3.62 16.68
N TYR A 169 3.08 -4.43 17.52
CA TYR A 169 1.65 -4.32 17.79
C TYR A 169 1.29 -2.97 18.40
N ASP A 170 2.04 -2.50 19.39
CA ASP A 170 1.81 -1.22 20.04
C ASP A 170 1.86 -0.05 19.04
N LYS A 171 2.81 -0.08 18.10
CA LYS A 171 2.89 0.94 17.04
C LYS A 171 1.65 1.02 16.16
N TYR A 172 1.14 -0.13 15.72
CA TYR A 172 -0.09 -0.16 14.91
C TYR A 172 -1.30 0.21 15.76
N ASN A 173 -1.40 -0.34 16.98
CA ASN A 173 -2.51 -0.11 17.89
C ASN A 173 -2.65 1.37 18.26
N GLU A 174 -1.56 2.03 18.68
CA GLU A 174 -1.55 3.45 19.03
C GLU A 174 -2.04 4.31 17.86
N ALA A 175 -1.50 4.08 16.67
CA ALA A 175 -1.87 4.85 15.49
C ALA A 175 -3.33 4.62 15.05
N ILE A 176 -3.81 3.37 15.11
CA ILE A 176 -5.19 3.00 14.82
C ILE A 176 -6.13 3.66 15.83
N MET A 177 -5.82 3.58 17.12
CA MET A 177 -6.63 4.18 18.18
C MET A 177 -6.66 5.71 18.10
N LYS A 178 -5.54 6.34 17.73
CA LYS A 178 -5.48 7.79 17.47
C LYS A 178 -6.36 8.19 16.28
N PHE A 179 -6.33 7.43 15.19
CA PHE A 179 -7.21 7.65 14.04
C PHE A 179 -8.69 7.38 14.39
N HIS A 180 -8.96 6.34 15.17
CA HIS A 180 -10.30 6.01 15.64
C HIS A 180 -10.91 7.12 16.49
N SER A 181 -10.11 7.78 17.33
CA SER A 181 -10.61 8.82 18.23
C SER A 181 -10.84 10.16 17.52
N ASN A 182 -9.87 10.60 16.70
CA ASN A 182 -9.85 11.97 16.19
C ASN A 182 -10.04 12.09 14.68
N ARG A 183 -10.06 10.98 13.92
CA ARG A 183 -9.92 10.97 12.44
C ARG A 183 -8.75 11.84 11.95
N TYR A 184 -7.75 12.02 12.81
CA TYR A 184 -6.64 12.94 12.59
C TYR A 184 -5.62 12.31 11.65
N ARG A 185 -5.14 13.11 10.69
CA ARG A 185 -3.99 12.79 9.83
C ARG A 185 -2.96 13.92 9.95
N PRO A 186 -1.71 13.62 10.31
CA PRO A 186 -0.65 14.61 10.22
C PRO A 186 -0.51 15.12 8.78
N LEU A 187 -0.26 16.43 8.60
CA LEU A 187 -0.22 17.11 7.30
C LEU A 187 0.70 16.41 6.28
N ASN A 188 1.78 15.79 6.76
CA ASN A 188 2.79 15.12 5.95
C ASN A 188 2.87 13.60 6.19
N ARG A 189 1.90 13.01 6.91
CA ARG A 189 1.86 11.56 7.18
C ARG A 189 0.44 11.04 7.00
N LYS A 190 -0.01 11.00 5.74
CA LYS A 190 -1.33 10.49 5.37
C LYS A 190 -1.44 8.96 5.49
N ILE A 191 -0.30 8.26 5.45
CA ILE A 191 -0.21 6.80 5.48
C ILE A 191 0.45 6.35 6.78
N LEU A 192 -0.18 5.40 7.47
CA LEU A 192 0.40 4.69 8.60
C LEU A 192 1.41 3.65 8.10
N ILE A 193 2.70 3.95 8.25
CA ILE A 193 3.80 3.06 7.83
C ILE A 193 4.79 2.86 9.00
N PRO A 194 4.45 2.04 10.01
CA PRO A 194 5.35 1.74 11.11
C PRO A 194 6.62 1.03 10.63
N THR A 195 7.78 1.48 11.09
CA THR A 195 9.06 0.81 10.83
C THR A 195 9.33 -0.27 11.88
N LEU A 196 10.19 -1.23 11.53
CA LEU A 196 10.69 -2.25 12.46
C LEU A 196 11.75 -1.74 13.45
N ASN A 197 12.15 -0.46 13.36
CA ASN A 197 13.07 0.15 14.33
C ASN A 197 12.56 -0.10 15.76
N THR A 198 13.44 -0.27 16.74
CA THR A 198 13.10 -0.57 18.14
C THR A 198 12.29 -1.84 18.38
N CYS A 199 12.11 -2.72 17.38
CA CYS A 199 11.40 -3.99 17.55
C CYS A 199 12.33 -5.16 17.91
N GLY A 200 13.62 -4.91 18.11
CA GLY A 200 14.60 -5.90 18.55
C GLY A 200 15.36 -6.58 17.41
N GLY A 201 16.41 -7.30 17.79
CA GLY A 201 17.20 -8.10 16.86
C GLY A 201 17.92 -7.26 15.80
N LEU A 202 17.89 -7.77 14.56
CA LEU A 202 18.51 -7.12 13.42
C LEU A 202 17.80 -5.82 12.99
N CYS A 203 16.58 -5.60 13.48
CA CYS A 203 15.82 -4.38 13.19
C CYS A 203 16.25 -3.20 14.06
N ASP A 204 17.02 -3.41 15.13
CA ASP A 204 17.54 -2.35 16.01
C ASP A 204 18.95 -1.89 15.60
N ASN A 205 19.46 -2.37 14.46
CA ASN A 205 20.73 -1.92 13.94
C ASN A 205 20.62 -0.44 13.50
N LYS A 206 21.31 0.45 14.20
CA LYS A 206 21.33 1.89 13.91
C LYS A 206 21.77 2.23 12.48
N ASN A 207 22.51 1.34 11.84
CA ASN A 207 23.00 1.52 10.47
C ASN A 207 22.02 0.98 9.42
N PHE A 208 20.91 0.36 9.82
CA PHE A 208 19.92 -0.15 8.88
C PHE A 208 19.01 0.98 8.37
N ASP A 209 18.93 1.13 7.05
CA ASP A 209 18.09 2.14 6.40
C ASP A 209 16.60 1.71 6.42
N HIS A 210 15.92 2.08 7.50
CA HIS A 210 14.48 1.86 7.61
C HIS A 210 13.65 2.65 6.59
N GLU A 211 14.15 3.77 6.05
CA GLU A 211 13.42 4.55 5.06
C GLU A 211 13.41 3.86 3.69
N ALA A 212 14.51 3.17 3.33
CA ALA A 212 14.55 2.31 2.14
C ALA A 212 13.44 1.24 2.18
N THR A 213 13.17 0.64 3.35
CA THR A 213 12.12 -0.38 3.47
C THR A 213 10.71 0.14 3.19
N LYS A 214 10.43 1.43 3.44
CA LYS A 214 9.13 2.05 3.13
C LYS A 214 8.93 2.21 1.62
N LYS A 215 10.03 2.27 0.86
CA LYS A 215 10.03 2.40 -0.60
C LYS A 215 9.89 1.06 -1.31
N PHE A 216 9.77 -0.06 -0.58
CA PHE A 216 9.54 -1.38 -1.16
C PHE A 216 8.34 -1.37 -2.12
N ARG A 217 8.51 -1.94 -3.31
CA ARG A 217 7.48 -2.05 -4.35
C ARG A 217 7.36 -3.50 -4.81
N ARG A 218 6.16 -3.88 -5.23
CA ARG A 218 5.90 -5.21 -5.80
C ARG A 218 6.82 -5.54 -6.98
N LEU A 219 7.11 -4.53 -7.81
CA LEU A 219 8.05 -4.60 -8.94
C LEU A 219 9.46 -5.09 -8.58
N PHE A 220 9.85 -5.12 -7.31
CA PHE A 220 11.12 -5.71 -6.90
C PHE A 220 11.09 -7.24 -6.82
N LEU A 221 9.90 -7.84 -6.98
CA LEU A 221 9.65 -9.27 -6.97
C LEU A 221 9.37 -9.84 -8.37
N ASP A 222 9.17 -8.98 -9.37
CA ASP A 222 8.93 -9.31 -10.79
C ASP A 222 10.27 -9.31 -11.55
#